data_AF-A0A6P8YB16-F1
#
_entry.id   AF-A0A6P8YB16-F1
#
_cell.length_a   1.000
_cell.length_b   1.000
_cell.length_c   1.000
_cell.angle_alpha   90.00
_cell.angle_beta   90.00
_cell.angle_gamma   90.00
#
_symmetry.space_group_name_H-M   'P 1'
#
loop_
_entity.id
_entity.type
_entity.pdbx_description
1 polymer ?
#
loop_
_entity_poly.entity_id
_entity_poly.type
_entity_poly.pdbx_seq_one_letter_code
_entity_poly.pdbx_strand_id
1 'polypeptide(L)'
;MRLPFQRRLGLVPQLLHQVSKIQTRSSDFSLLSRQLSSNSNFMNTQYIDVSEEVRCALFEGKPVVTLETAILTHGMPNPTNVETALRVQEIVRENGAVPATIGIIKGRIKVGLDDDTLIRLGTVKTDTFKTSYRDLPFVLSQKLNGGTTVSTTLTVSKAVDVPVMVTGGIGGVHRGGETTMDISADLVELGCTPVGVVCSGVKSILDIERTLEFLETQGVLVASFGPTKDFPAFYSRESGQLSPYNVNTSEEAAGLIHVMRNSRLRSGLVIAVPVPQESAIPRDEMEEIIKVAVSKANESGIRGKEITPYVLSQVAKSTAGRSLSTNVALIQNNAAVGAKIAVDLAKQNFKRLKPNTQGGTTKEKPDVMVIGGAVVDNITKLSEPFKVSFNSVAASPFIAIACGDVTCLDHCVRFNDLGQM
;
A
#
# COMPACT_ATOMS: atom_id res chain seq x y z
N MET A 1 45.78 -59.03 -9.11
CA MET A 1 45.43 -59.84 -7.92
C MET A 1 45.34 -58.88 -6.73
N ARG A 2 44.12 -58.62 -6.26
CA ARG A 2 43.47 -59.21 -5.06
C ARG A 2 43.93 -58.59 -3.73
N LEU A 3 42.94 -57.95 -3.08
CA LEU A 3 42.82 -57.42 -1.71
C LEU A 3 43.22 -58.43 -0.60
N PRO A 4 43.43 -57.99 0.67
CA PRO A 4 42.35 -57.66 1.65
C PRO A 4 42.65 -56.37 2.46
N PHE A 5 41.72 -55.50 2.86
CA PHE A 5 40.37 -55.63 3.45
C PHE A 5 40.31 -56.51 4.71
N GLN A 6 40.89 -56.03 5.83
CA GLN A 6 40.38 -56.31 7.17
C GLN A 6 41.10 -55.47 8.23
N ARG A 7 40.34 -54.55 8.84
CA ARG A 7 40.47 -53.93 10.19
C ARG A 7 40.23 -52.43 10.13
N ARG A 8 38.95 -52.05 10.19
CA ARG A 8 38.38 -50.96 11.02
C ARG A 8 36.88 -50.82 10.70
N LEU A 9 36.14 -51.90 10.92
CA LEU A 9 34.67 -51.96 10.81
C LEU A 9 34.03 -51.96 12.21
N GLY A 10 34.51 -51.07 13.09
CA GLY A 10 34.09 -51.02 14.50
C GLY A 10 33.62 -49.64 15.00
N LEU A 11 33.57 -48.61 14.16
CA LEU A 11 33.30 -47.23 14.62
C LEU A 11 32.12 -46.52 13.91
N VAL A 12 31.42 -47.19 13.00
CA VAL A 12 30.28 -46.59 12.29
C VAL A 12 28.98 -46.59 13.11
N PRO A 13 28.68 -47.58 13.98
CA PRO A 13 27.44 -47.53 14.78
C PRO A 13 27.46 -46.53 15.95
N GLN A 14 28.63 -46.04 16.39
CA GLN A 14 28.73 -45.09 17.53
C GLN A 14 28.60 -43.62 17.11
N LEU A 15 28.96 -43.28 15.86
CA LEU A 15 28.81 -41.91 15.34
C LEU A 15 27.35 -41.57 14.99
N LEU A 16 26.54 -42.55 14.57
CA LEU A 16 25.14 -42.33 14.24
C LEU A 16 24.24 -42.13 15.47
N HIS A 17 24.64 -42.65 16.65
CA HIS A 17 23.89 -42.41 17.88
C HIS A 17 24.22 -41.05 18.55
N GLN A 18 25.40 -40.47 18.28
CA GLN A 18 25.74 -39.13 18.77
C GLN A 18 25.10 -38.02 17.93
N VAL A 19 24.90 -38.21 16.62
CA VAL A 19 24.23 -37.23 15.77
C VAL A 19 22.72 -37.17 16.04
N SER A 20 22.09 -38.29 16.43
CA SER A 20 20.65 -38.32 16.75
C SER A 20 20.28 -37.70 18.11
N LYS A 21 21.25 -37.39 18.98
CA LYS A 21 21.03 -36.75 20.30
C LYS A 21 21.31 -35.25 20.32
N ILE A 22 21.90 -34.70 19.26
CA ILE A 22 22.16 -33.24 19.13
C ILE A 22 20.92 -32.51 18.57
N GLN A 23 19.95 -33.22 17.99
CA GLN A 23 18.70 -32.63 17.48
C GLN A 23 17.55 -32.50 18.49
N THR A 24 17.77 -32.85 19.76
CA THR A 24 16.74 -32.70 20.81
C THR A 24 17.31 -32.03 22.06
N ARG A 25 17.70 -30.77 21.94
CA ARG A 25 17.71 -29.80 23.05
C ARG A 25 17.20 -28.46 22.56
N SER A 26 15.88 -28.38 22.58
CA SER A 26 15.09 -27.16 22.65
C SER A 26 15.52 -26.31 23.86
N SER A 27 16.42 -25.34 23.68
CA SER A 27 16.57 -24.22 24.64
C SER A 27 17.54 -23.09 24.23
N ASP A 28 17.92 -22.90 22.96
CA ASP A 28 18.88 -21.80 22.61
C ASP A 28 18.47 -20.95 21.38
N PHE A 29 17.19 -20.93 21.02
CA PHE A 29 16.67 -20.02 19.99
C PHE A 29 16.11 -18.69 20.55
N SER A 30 16.46 -18.33 21.80
CA SER A 30 15.96 -17.12 22.47
C SER A 30 17.01 -16.00 22.67
N LEU A 31 18.20 -16.12 22.07
CA LEU A 31 19.28 -15.14 22.27
C LEU A 31 19.70 -14.38 21.00
N LEU A 32 19.08 -14.67 19.84
CA LEU A 32 19.26 -13.92 18.58
C LEU A 32 18.02 -13.07 18.19
N SER A 33 17.00 -13.00 19.04
CA SER A 33 15.83 -12.11 18.87
C SER A 33 15.85 -10.89 19.79
N ARG A 34 16.93 -10.67 20.54
CA ARG A 34 17.05 -9.61 21.56
C ARG A 34 18.16 -8.62 21.25
N GLN A 35 18.17 -8.07 20.05
CA GLN A 35 18.79 -6.78 19.75
C GLN A 35 18.43 -6.41 18.32
N LEU A 36 17.30 -5.74 18.14
CA LEU A 36 17.02 -4.69 17.16
C LEU A 36 15.54 -4.28 17.28
N SER A 37 15.30 -2.99 17.45
CA SER A 37 14.01 -2.28 17.41
C SER A 37 13.05 -2.40 18.62
N SER A 38 13.40 -1.72 19.71
CA SER A 38 12.39 -1.00 20.48
C SER A 38 11.77 0.07 19.56
N ASN A 39 10.44 0.06 19.42
CA ASN A 39 9.58 0.84 18.50
C ASN A 39 9.39 0.24 17.09
N SER A 40 8.44 -0.68 16.95
CA SER A 40 7.51 -0.57 15.83
C SER A 40 6.19 -1.34 16.02
N ASN A 41 5.09 -0.61 16.02
CA ASN A 41 3.76 -1.15 15.75
C ASN A 41 3.63 -1.46 14.24
N PHE A 42 4.48 -2.33 13.69
CA PHE A 42 4.31 -2.80 12.31
C PHE A 42 3.42 -4.04 12.30
N MET A 43 2.47 -4.08 11.37
CA MET A 43 1.84 -5.34 10.99
C MET A 43 2.95 -6.33 10.63
N ASN A 44 2.85 -7.55 11.17
CA ASN A 44 3.74 -8.62 10.75
C ASN A 44 3.52 -8.90 9.25
N THR A 45 4.57 -8.69 8.45
CA THR A 45 4.57 -8.91 7.00
C THR A 45 4.21 -10.34 6.62
N GLN A 46 4.22 -11.28 7.58
CA GLN A 46 3.76 -12.65 7.41
C GLN A 46 2.37 -12.78 6.77
N TYR A 47 1.46 -11.80 6.93
CA TYR A 47 0.10 -11.83 6.36
C TYR A 47 -0.06 -11.04 5.06
N ILE A 48 0.99 -10.37 4.60
CA ILE A 48 0.96 -9.46 3.45
C ILE A 48 1.75 -10.07 2.30
N ASP A 49 1.10 -10.21 1.15
CA ASP A 49 1.71 -10.58 -0.11
C ASP A 49 1.75 -9.35 -1.02
N VAL A 50 2.95 -8.89 -1.34
CA VAL A 50 3.16 -7.77 -2.27
C VAL A 50 3.41 -8.34 -3.66
N SER A 51 2.69 -7.83 -4.65
CA SER A 51 2.88 -8.21 -6.06
C SER A 51 4.28 -7.83 -6.55
N GLU A 52 4.75 -8.53 -7.58
CA GLU A 52 6.07 -8.28 -8.15
C GLU A 52 6.19 -6.88 -8.74
N GLU A 53 5.14 -6.37 -9.42
CA GLU A 53 5.10 -5.01 -9.96
C GLU A 53 5.34 -3.97 -8.85
N VAL A 54 4.62 -4.08 -7.73
CA VAL A 54 4.75 -3.15 -6.59
C VAL A 54 6.10 -3.31 -5.91
N ARG A 55 6.59 -4.54 -5.73
CA ARG A 55 7.90 -4.81 -5.11
C ARG A 55 9.04 -4.19 -5.91
N CYS A 56 9.03 -4.37 -7.23
CA CYS A 56 10.01 -3.76 -8.13
C CYS A 56 9.90 -2.23 -8.12
N ALA A 57 8.68 -1.68 -8.16
CA ALA A 57 8.48 -0.24 -8.12
C ALA A 57 9.04 0.39 -6.83
N LEU A 58 8.77 -0.23 -5.67
CA LEU A 58 9.31 0.22 -4.39
C LEU A 58 10.84 0.12 -4.35
N PHE A 59 11.41 -0.97 -4.85
CA PHE A 59 12.86 -1.16 -4.90
C PHE A 59 13.57 -0.13 -5.78
N GLU A 60 12.96 0.21 -6.93
CA GLU A 60 13.50 1.19 -7.88
C GLU A 60 13.19 2.66 -7.51
N GLY A 61 12.47 2.90 -6.41
CA GLY A 61 12.03 4.24 -6.02
C GLY A 61 11.01 4.86 -6.98
N LYS A 62 10.28 4.04 -7.74
CA LYS A 62 9.17 4.48 -8.57
C LYS A 62 7.96 4.87 -7.70
N PRO A 63 7.17 5.87 -8.11
CA PRO A 63 6.00 6.29 -7.37
C PRO A 63 4.93 5.19 -7.37
N VAL A 64 4.40 4.89 -6.19
CA VAL A 64 3.34 3.90 -5.95
C VAL A 64 2.15 4.59 -5.28
N VAL A 65 0.93 4.23 -5.70
CA VAL A 65 -0.32 4.73 -5.09
C VAL A 65 -1.14 3.55 -4.61
N THR A 66 -1.53 3.56 -3.34
CA THR A 66 -2.43 2.53 -2.78
C THR A 66 -3.90 2.85 -3.02
N LEU A 67 -4.69 1.82 -3.30
CA LEU A 67 -6.13 1.91 -3.57
C LEU A 67 -6.88 0.92 -2.67
N GLU A 68 -8.03 1.34 -2.12
CA GLU A 68 -8.88 0.46 -1.31
C GLU A 68 -9.77 -0.45 -2.18
N THR A 69 -10.35 -1.50 -1.57
CA THR A 69 -11.30 -2.40 -2.26
C THR A 69 -12.71 -2.36 -1.69
N ALA A 70 -12.99 -1.69 -0.55
CA ALA A 70 -14.36 -1.58 -0.06
C ALA A 70 -15.27 -0.77 -1.00
N ILE A 71 -14.70 0.19 -1.77
CA ILE A 71 -15.43 0.88 -2.84
C ILE A 71 -15.88 -0.09 -3.95
N LEU A 72 -15.04 -1.06 -4.31
CA LEU A 72 -15.31 -2.10 -5.29
C LEU A 72 -16.36 -3.10 -4.77
N THR A 73 -16.23 -3.56 -3.52
CA THR A 73 -17.05 -4.67 -3.01
C THR A 73 -18.38 -4.22 -2.40
N HIS A 74 -18.42 -3.02 -1.78
CA HIS A 74 -19.58 -2.52 -1.03
C HIS A 74 -20.01 -1.10 -1.43
N GLY A 75 -19.21 -0.38 -2.21
CA GLY A 75 -19.47 1.03 -2.56
C GLY A 75 -20.21 1.23 -3.88
N MET A 76 -20.11 0.30 -4.83
CA MET A 76 -20.72 0.41 -6.16
C MET A 76 -21.40 -0.91 -6.60
N PRO A 77 -22.44 -0.85 -7.45
CA PRO A 77 -23.05 -2.04 -8.04
C PRO A 77 -22.18 -2.62 -9.17
N ASN A 78 -22.34 -3.91 -9.45
CA ASN A 78 -21.74 -4.56 -10.62
C ASN A 78 -22.61 -4.27 -11.87
N PRO A 79 -22.02 -4.04 -13.06
CA PRO A 79 -20.58 -4.11 -13.40
C PRO A 79 -19.77 -2.84 -13.13
N THR A 80 -20.43 -1.72 -12.81
CA THR A 80 -19.78 -0.40 -12.64
C THR A 80 -18.63 -0.42 -11.65
N ASN A 81 -18.74 -1.22 -10.57
CA ASN A 81 -17.69 -1.36 -9.58
C ASN A 81 -16.36 -1.88 -10.16
N VAL A 82 -16.41 -2.95 -10.96
CA VAL A 82 -15.24 -3.57 -11.60
C VAL A 82 -14.68 -2.66 -12.68
N GLU A 83 -15.54 -2.13 -13.56
CA GLU A 83 -15.14 -1.19 -14.62
C GLU A 83 -14.42 0.03 -14.04
N THR A 84 -14.97 0.59 -12.96
CA THR A 84 -14.37 1.75 -12.28
C THR A 84 -13.02 1.39 -11.67
N ALA A 85 -12.92 0.24 -10.99
CA ALA A 85 -11.68 -0.17 -10.34
C ALA A 85 -10.56 -0.42 -11.37
N LEU A 86 -10.86 -1.11 -12.48
CA LEU A 86 -9.90 -1.30 -13.59
C LEU A 86 -9.46 0.05 -14.18
N ARG A 87 -10.42 0.94 -14.48
CA ARG A 87 -10.11 2.27 -15.03
C ARG A 87 -9.27 3.11 -14.07
N VAL A 88 -9.52 3.03 -12.77
CA VAL A 88 -8.73 3.74 -11.75
C VAL A 88 -7.28 3.24 -11.74
N GLN A 89 -7.03 1.93 -11.84
CA GLN A 89 -5.66 1.41 -11.96
C GLN A 89 -4.96 1.93 -13.22
N GLU A 90 -5.69 1.99 -14.34
CA GLU A 90 -5.16 2.53 -15.60
C GLU A 90 -4.82 4.02 -15.49
N ILE A 91 -5.69 4.84 -14.90
CA ILE A 91 -5.43 6.27 -14.67
C ILE A 91 -4.16 6.48 -13.84
N VAL A 92 -3.93 5.66 -12.80
CA VAL A 92 -2.71 5.74 -11.99
C VAL A 92 -1.48 5.49 -12.85
N ARG A 93 -1.53 4.49 -13.74
CA ARG A 93 -0.45 4.16 -14.69
C ARG A 93 -0.23 5.26 -15.73
N GLU A 94 -1.30 5.79 -16.32
CA GLU A 94 -1.27 6.91 -17.28
C GLU A 94 -0.61 8.17 -16.69
N ASN A 95 -0.76 8.37 -15.38
CA ASN A 95 -0.17 9.49 -14.66
C ASN A 95 1.21 9.16 -14.05
N GLY A 96 1.82 8.05 -14.45
CA GLY A 96 3.23 7.73 -14.16
C GLY A 96 3.50 7.07 -12.81
N ALA A 97 2.47 6.54 -12.13
CA ALA A 97 2.61 5.80 -10.89
C ALA A 97 2.14 4.34 -11.03
N VAL A 98 2.59 3.49 -10.11
CA VAL A 98 2.18 2.07 -10.05
C VAL A 98 1.00 1.93 -9.08
N PRO A 99 -0.15 1.40 -9.51
CA PRO A 99 -1.28 1.16 -8.63
C PRO A 99 -1.04 -0.07 -7.75
N ALA A 100 -1.27 0.09 -6.46
CA ALA A 100 -1.24 -0.97 -5.46
C ALA A 100 -2.65 -1.12 -4.86
N THR A 101 -3.57 -1.72 -5.61
CA THR A 101 -4.90 -2.06 -5.09
C THR A 101 -4.78 -3.10 -3.99
N ILE A 102 -5.37 -2.82 -2.84
CA ILE A 102 -5.25 -3.66 -1.64
C ILE A 102 -6.57 -4.36 -1.37
N GLY A 103 -6.53 -5.68 -1.23
CA GLY A 103 -7.68 -6.52 -0.87
C GLY A 103 -7.24 -7.75 -0.10
N ILE A 104 -8.19 -8.50 0.46
CA ILE A 104 -7.92 -9.74 1.19
C ILE A 104 -8.46 -10.91 0.40
N ILE A 105 -7.59 -11.88 0.10
CA ILE A 105 -7.92 -13.10 -0.64
C ILE A 105 -7.55 -14.30 0.22
N LYS A 106 -8.55 -15.08 0.63
CA LYS A 106 -8.37 -16.29 1.45
C LYS A 106 -7.50 -16.05 2.70
N GLY A 107 -7.74 -14.93 3.40
CA GLY A 107 -6.99 -14.51 4.59
C GLY A 107 -5.57 -13.99 4.35
N ARG A 108 -5.21 -13.69 3.11
CA ARG A 108 -3.95 -13.02 2.75
C ARG A 108 -4.25 -11.60 2.29
N ILE A 109 -3.58 -10.61 2.87
CA ILE A 109 -3.61 -9.25 2.38
C ILE A 109 -2.77 -9.22 1.10
N LYS A 110 -3.37 -8.83 -0.02
CA LYS A 110 -2.70 -8.70 -1.31
C LYS A 110 -2.51 -7.22 -1.61
N VAL A 111 -1.28 -6.83 -1.99
CA VAL A 111 -0.92 -5.46 -2.37
C VAL A 111 -0.54 -5.42 -3.85
N GLY A 112 -1.37 -4.79 -4.66
CA GLY A 112 -1.32 -4.86 -6.12
C GLY A 112 -2.08 -6.08 -6.62
N LEU A 113 -3.41 -5.96 -6.72
CA LEU A 113 -4.25 -6.98 -7.32
C LEU A 113 -4.08 -6.98 -8.84
N ASP A 114 -3.93 -8.16 -9.42
CA ASP A 114 -4.13 -8.36 -10.85
C ASP A 114 -5.60 -8.19 -11.24
N ASP A 115 -5.84 -7.89 -12.52
CA ASP A 115 -7.18 -7.58 -13.05
C ASP A 115 -8.16 -8.75 -12.80
N ASP A 116 -7.72 -9.99 -12.99
CA ASP A 116 -8.51 -11.19 -12.76
C ASP A 116 -8.97 -11.30 -11.29
N THR A 117 -8.07 -11.06 -10.34
CA THR A 117 -8.38 -11.07 -8.91
C THR A 117 -9.30 -9.92 -8.53
N LEU A 118 -9.09 -8.74 -9.10
CA LEU A 118 -9.93 -7.57 -8.90
C LEU A 118 -11.36 -7.81 -9.45
N ILE A 119 -11.50 -8.38 -10.64
CA ILE A 119 -12.78 -8.78 -11.25
C ILE A 119 -13.49 -9.79 -10.35
N ARG A 120 -12.79 -10.84 -9.89
CA ARG A 120 -13.36 -11.86 -8.99
C ARG A 120 -13.88 -11.24 -7.70
N LEU A 121 -13.08 -10.37 -7.07
CA LEU A 121 -13.43 -9.69 -5.82
C LEU A 121 -14.65 -8.76 -5.99
N GLY A 122 -14.76 -8.07 -7.12
CA GLY A 122 -15.89 -7.17 -7.42
C GLY A 122 -17.17 -7.87 -7.89
N THR A 123 -17.07 -9.09 -8.41
CA THR A 123 -18.22 -9.84 -8.95
C THR A 123 -18.87 -10.73 -7.88
N VAL A 124 -18.06 -11.40 -7.04
CA VAL A 124 -18.56 -12.35 -6.04
C VAL A 124 -18.79 -11.62 -4.71
N LYS A 125 -20.06 -11.30 -4.43
CA LYS A 125 -20.45 -10.64 -3.16
C LYS A 125 -20.63 -11.60 -2.00
N THR A 126 -21.05 -12.83 -2.26
CA THR A 126 -21.12 -13.89 -1.25
C THR A 126 -19.70 -14.14 -0.73
N ASP A 127 -19.53 -14.10 0.59
CA ASP A 127 -18.25 -14.34 1.29
C ASP A 127 -17.17 -13.25 1.18
N THR A 128 -17.52 -12.03 0.76
CA THR A 128 -16.60 -10.87 0.77
C THR A 128 -16.93 -9.88 1.90
N PHE A 129 -16.08 -9.86 2.93
CA PHE A 129 -16.28 -9.06 4.14
C PHE A 129 -15.80 -7.61 3.95
N LYS A 130 -16.63 -6.63 4.31
CA LYS A 130 -16.17 -5.25 4.48
C LYS A 130 -15.24 -5.22 5.69
N THR A 131 -13.95 -4.99 5.45
CA THR A 131 -12.89 -5.20 6.44
C THR A 131 -12.29 -3.86 6.85
N SER A 132 -12.68 -3.40 8.04
CA SER A 132 -12.02 -2.29 8.74
C SER A 132 -10.90 -2.83 9.65
N TYR A 133 -10.14 -1.92 10.27
CA TYR A 133 -8.96 -2.24 11.05
C TYR A 133 -9.22 -3.35 12.10
N ARG A 134 -10.34 -3.24 12.82
CA ARG A 134 -10.73 -4.21 13.86
C ARG A 134 -11.10 -5.59 13.30
N ASP A 135 -11.48 -5.68 12.04
CA ASP A 135 -12.01 -6.89 11.42
C ASP A 135 -10.86 -7.79 10.91
N LEU A 136 -9.66 -7.23 10.74
CA LEU A 136 -8.48 -7.92 10.22
C LEU A 136 -8.17 -9.26 10.94
N PRO A 137 -8.08 -9.35 12.28
CA PRO A 137 -7.77 -10.62 12.93
C PRO A 137 -8.77 -11.73 12.59
N PHE A 138 -10.05 -11.37 12.48
CA PHE A 138 -11.11 -12.32 12.14
C PHE A 138 -11.00 -12.75 10.67
N VAL A 139 -10.96 -11.80 9.73
CA VAL A 139 -10.92 -12.11 8.28
C VAL A 139 -9.67 -12.92 7.91
N LEU A 140 -8.51 -12.59 8.49
CA LEU A 140 -7.25 -13.30 8.23
C LEU A 140 -7.25 -14.70 8.86
N SER A 141 -7.68 -14.86 10.11
CA SER A 141 -7.69 -16.17 10.79
C SER A 141 -8.67 -17.16 10.16
N GLN A 142 -9.82 -16.66 9.70
CA GLN A 142 -10.85 -17.48 9.05
C GLN A 142 -10.59 -17.73 7.56
N LYS A 143 -9.49 -17.20 7.01
CA LYS A 143 -9.14 -17.32 5.59
C LYS A 143 -10.24 -16.82 4.65
N LEU A 144 -10.86 -15.70 5.01
CA LEU A 144 -11.97 -15.11 4.26
C LEU A 144 -11.47 -14.12 3.20
N ASN A 145 -12.34 -13.77 2.25
CA ASN A 145 -12.10 -12.65 1.35
C ASN A 145 -12.60 -11.36 2.00
N GLY A 146 -11.98 -10.24 1.65
CA GLY A 146 -12.36 -8.95 2.22
C GLY A 146 -12.02 -7.75 1.34
N GLY A 147 -12.98 -6.83 1.26
CA GLY A 147 -12.75 -5.49 0.74
C GLY A 147 -12.25 -4.59 1.86
N THR A 148 -11.04 -4.06 1.73
CA THR A 148 -10.41 -3.22 2.76
C THR A 148 -11.01 -1.82 2.73
N THR A 149 -11.37 -1.28 3.89
CA THR A 149 -11.76 0.13 4.02
C THR A 149 -10.54 1.05 4.00
N VAL A 150 -10.76 2.36 4.08
CA VAL A 150 -9.68 3.36 4.22
C VAL A 150 -8.75 3.04 5.39
N SER A 151 -9.28 2.82 6.60
CA SER A 151 -8.49 2.43 7.77
C SER A 151 -7.59 1.21 7.55
N THR A 152 -8.11 0.12 7.00
CA THR A 152 -7.26 -1.07 6.73
C THR A 152 -6.22 -0.79 5.65
N THR A 153 -6.62 -0.07 4.60
CA THR A 153 -5.73 0.26 3.48
C THR A 153 -4.58 1.14 3.97
N LEU A 154 -4.85 2.17 4.78
CA LEU A 154 -3.85 3.02 5.44
C LEU A 154 -2.80 2.20 6.21
N THR A 155 -3.25 1.29 7.07
CA THR A 155 -2.36 0.45 7.86
C THR A 155 -1.43 -0.38 6.96
N VAL A 156 -1.99 -0.94 5.88
CA VAL A 156 -1.22 -1.74 4.92
C VAL A 156 -0.26 -0.86 4.13
N SER A 157 -0.69 0.31 3.65
CA SER A 157 0.15 1.30 2.95
C SER A 157 1.37 1.68 3.79
N LYS A 158 1.18 1.92 5.09
CA LYS A 158 2.27 2.18 6.04
C LYS A 158 3.20 0.97 6.19
N ALA A 159 2.65 -0.24 6.25
CA ALA A 159 3.44 -1.47 6.40
C ALA A 159 4.32 -1.78 5.18
N VAL A 160 3.89 -1.37 3.97
CA VAL A 160 4.66 -1.52 2.73
C VAL A 160 5.38 -0.23 2.29
N ASP A 161 5.42 0.76 3.17
CA ASP A 161 6.03 2.08 2.98
C ASP A 161 5.57 2.87 1.74
N VAL A 162 4.28 2.76 1.38
CA VAL A 162 3.67 3.59 0.34
C VAL A 162 3.06 4.86 0.95
N PRO A 163 3.52 6.06 0.57
CA PRO A 163 3.15 7.30 1.24
C PRO A 163 1.85 7.94 0.77
N VAL A 164 1.26 7.46 -0.33
CA VAL A 164 0.05 8.03 -0.95
C VAL A 164 -1.04 6.96 -1.09
N MET A 165 -2.23 7.30 -0.64
CA MET A 165 -3.45 6.52 -0.81
C MET A 165 -4.52 7.34 -1.51
N VAL A 166 -5.27 6.71 -2.43
CA VAL A 166 -6.43 7.30 -3.09
C VAL A 166 -7.71 6.56 -2.70
N THR A 167 -8.79 7.29 -2.47
CA THR A 167 -10.16 6.77 -2.32
C THR A 167 -11.17 7.78 -2.89
N GLY A 168 -12.44 7.40 -2.96
CA GLY A 168 -13.50 8.33 -3.35
C GLY A 168 -13.72 9.35 -2.23
N GLY A 169 -13.88 8.88 -1.00
CA GLY A 169 -14.19 9.71 0.16
C GLY A 169 -13.95 8.94 1.44
N ILE A 170 -13.36 9.59 2.44
CA ILE A 170 -13.07 8.95 3.73
C ILE A 170 -14.37 8.72 4.52
N GLY A 171 -14.34 7.80 5.48
CA GLY A 171 -15.32 7.80 6.58
C GLY A 171 -15.15 9.02 7.48
N GLY A 172 -16.06 9.19 8.44
CA GLY A 172 -16.07 10.37 9.30
C GLY A 172 -17.02 10.21 10.48
N VAL A 173 -17.37 11.33 11.10
CA VAL A 173 -18.41 11.39 12.12
C VAL A 173 -19.77 11.30 11.42
N HIS A 174 -20.63 10.37 11.83
CA HIS A 174 -21.98 10.28 11.27
C HIS A 174 -22.85 11.43 11.78
N ARG A 175 -23.91 11.78 11.03
CA ARG A 175 -24.90 12.78 11.48
C ARG A 175 -25.56 12.27 12.78
N GLY A 176 -25.52 13.07 13.84
CA GLY A 176 -25.92 12.65 15.20
C GLY A 176 -24.84 11.84 15.95
N GLY A 177 -23.59 11.87 15.47
CA GLY A 177 -22.44 11.20 16.06
C GLY A 177 -22.12 11.63 17.49
N GLU A 178 -22.47 12.86 17.89
CA GLU A 178 -22.33 13.38 19.25
C GLU A 178 -23.19 12.62 20.28
N THR A 179 -24.25 11.95 19.83
CA THR A 179 -25.13 11.14 20.69
C THR A 179 -24.87 9.66 20.49
N THR A 180 -24.72 9.23 19.24
CA THR A 180 -24.61 7.81 18.87
C THR A 180 -23.19 7.25 19.01
N MET A 181 -22.18 8.13 19.00
CA MET A 181 -20.76 7.79 18.90
C MET A 181 -20.43 6.93 17.66
N ASP A 182 -21.24 7.02 16.60
CA ASP A 182 -20.98 6.38 15.31
C ASP A 182 -19.93 7.18 14.53
N ILE A 183 -18.66 6.85 14.77
CA ILE A 183 -17.48 7.53 14.22
C ILE A 183 -16.63 6.50 13.50
N SER A 184 -16.26 6.80 12.26
CA SER A 184 -15.43 5.89 11.45
C SER A 184 -14.04 5.69 12.06
N ALA A 185 -13.59 4.44 12.10
CA ALA A 185 -12.21 4.07 12.45
C ALA A 185 -11.17 4.70 11.50
N ASP A 186 -11.58 5.18 10.32
CA ASP A 186 -10.70 5.88 9.39
C ASP A 186 -10.07 7.13 10.03
N LEU A 187 -10.81 7.86 10.88
CA LEU A 187 -10.32 9.09 11.51
C LEU A 187 -9.23 8.80 12.55
N VAL A 188 -9.41 7.74 13.34
CA VAL A 188 -8.43 7.31 14.34
C VAL A 188 -7.17 6.79 13.65
N GLU A 189 -7.34 6.00 12.58
CA GLU A 189 -6.19 5.49 11.81
C GLU A 189 -5.39 6.65 11.17
N LEU A 190 -6.07 7.64 10.60
CA LEU A 190 -5.44 8.86 10.10
C LEU A 190 -4.62 9.58 11.19
N GLY A 191 -5.06 9.57 12.44
CA GLY A 191 -4.31 10.15 13.57
C GLY A 191 -2.98 9.44 13.90
N CYS A 192 -2.77 8.20 13.43
CA CYS A 192 -1.60 7.39 13.79
C CYS A 192 -0.86 6.74 12.61
N THR A 193 -1.27 7.03 11.38
CA THR A 193 -0.67 6.48 10.16
C THR A 193 -0.23 7.59 9.19
N PRO A 194 1.09 7.81 9.01
CA PRO A 194 1.64 8.91 8.23
C PRO A 194 1.61 8.64 6.71
N VAL A 195 0.39 8.57 6.18
CA VAL A 195 0.08 8.39 4.75
C VAL A 195 -0.80 9.56 4.32
N GLY A 196 -0.52 10.14 3.15
CA GLY A 196 -1.37 11.17 2.55
C GLY A 196 -2.55 10.54 1.83
N VAL A 197 -3.76 10.92 2.21
CA VAL A 197 -5.01 10.42 1.60
C VAL A 197 -5.58 11.47 0.66
N VAL A 198 -5.73 11.09 -0.60
CA VAL A 198 -6.37 11.90 -1.64
C VAL A 198 -7.80 11.40 -1.83
N CYS A 199 -8.77 12.28 -1.60
CA CYS A 199 -10.19 11.93 -1.64
C CYS A 199 -11.06 13.16 -1.91
N SER A 200 -12.34 12.98 -2.22
CA SER A 200 -13.30 14.09 -2.39
C SER A 200 -13.97 14.49 -1.10
N GLY A 201 -13.18 14.58 -0.03
CA GLY A 201 -13.65 14.86 1.32
C GLY A 201 -14.23 13.63 2.02
N VAL A 202 -15.22 13.84 2.89
CA VAL A 202 -15.92 12.77 3.61
C VAL A 202 -17.16 12.35 2.80
N LYS A 203 -17.56 11.08 2.88
CA LYS A 203 -18.79 10.61 2.23
C LYS A 203 -19.98 11.50 2.64
N SER A 204 -20.83 11.91 1.68
CA SER A 204 -21.86 12.94 1.87
C SER A 204 -22.91 12.66 2.96
N ILE A 205 -23.05 11.41 3.37
CA ILE A 205 -23.95 10.96 4.43
C ILE A 205 -23.47 11.35 5.85
N LEU A 206 -22.25 11.85 5.95
CA LEU A 206 -21.56 12.16 7.18
C LEU A 206 -21.73 13.63 7.56
N ASP A 207 -21.23 13.96 8.76
CA ASP A 207 -21.17 15.31 9.29
C ASP A 207 -19.77 15.90 9.01
N ILE A 208 -19.71 16.86 8.09
CA ILE A 208 -18.43 17.44 7.66
C ILE A 208 -17.78 18.24 8.79
N GLU A 209 -18.53 19.11 9.45
CA GLU A 209 -18.05 20.00 10.51
C GLU A 209 -17.47 19.19 11.67
N ARG A 210 -18.24 18.23 12.21
CA ARG A 210 -17.75 17.36 13.28
C ARG A 210 -16.57 16.49 12.85
N THR A 211 -16.51 16.10 11.57
CA THR A 211 -15.36 15.34 11.07
C THR A 211 -14.09 16.19 11.03
N LEU A 212 -14.19 17.45 10.63
CA LEU A 212 -13.04 18.37 10.66
C LEU A 212 -12.56 18.62 12.09
N GLU A 213 -13.46 18.84 13.04
CA GLU A 213 -13.13 18.97 14.48
C GLU A 213 -12.46 17.71 15.05
N PHE A 214 -12.95 16.53 14.66
CA PHE A 214 -12.34 15.28 15.08
C PHE A 214 -10.94 15.10 14.49
N LEU A 215 -10.75 15.44 13.20
CA LEU A 215 -9.44 15.37 12.54
C LEU A 215 -8.44 16.34 13.16
N GLU A 216 -8.88 17.55 13.53
CA GLU A 216 -8.07 18.49 14.31
C GLU A 216 -7.63 17.86 15.64
N THR A 217 -8.58 17.28 16.38
CA THR A 217 -8.29 16.59 17.65
C THR A 217 -7.28 15.45 17.49
N GLN A 218 -7.32 14.72 16.36
CA GLN A 218 -6.38 13.65 16.03
C GLN A 218 -5.03 14.14 15.48
N GLY A 219 -4.85 15.47 15.32
CA GLY A 219 -3.63 16.05 14.75
C GLY A 219 -3.44 15.73 13.26
N VAL A 220 -4.52 15.49 12.53
CA VAL A 220 -4.50 15.19 11.09
C VAL A 220 -4.54 16.50 10.31
N LEU A 221 -3.57 16.74 9.44
CA LEU A 221 -3.58 17.90 8.56
C LEU A 221 -4.65 17.71 7.48
N VAL A 222 -5.50 18.72 7.29
CA VAL A 222 -6.52 18.75 6.22
C VAL A 222 -6.26 19.93 5.30
N ALA A 223 -6.17 19.67 3.99
CA ALA A 223 -6.03 20.70 2.97
C ALA A 223 -6.97 20.45 1.79
N SER A 224 -7.68 21.49 1.35
CA SER A 224 -8.41 21.44 0.08
C SER A 224 -7.45 21.57 -1.10
N PHE A 225 -7.70 20.82 -2.17
CA PHE A 225 -6.93 20.91 -3.41
C PHE A 225 -7.59 21.90 -4.36
N GLY A 226 -6.93 23.03 -4.60
CA GLY A 226 -7.39 24.11 -5.47
C GLY A 226 -7.23 25.50 -4.85
N PRO A 227 -7.79 26.52 -5.51
CA PRO A 227 -7.60 27.93 -5.14
C PRO A 227 -8.35 28.35 -3.88
N THR A 228 -9.29 27.53 -3.40
CA THR A 228 -10.13 27.84 -2.23
C THR A 228 -9.86 26.86 -1.10
N LYS A 229 -10.24 27.28 0.11
CA LYS A 229 -10.27 26.43 1.30
C LYS A 229 -11.58 25.66 1.44
N ASP A 230 -12.52 25.78 0.51
CA ASP A 230 -13.80 25.06 0.63
C ASP A 230 -13.54 23.55 0.64
N PHE A 231 -14.05 22.87 1.66
CA PHE A 231 -13.91 21.44 1.79
C PHE A 231 -14.98 20.76 0.93
N PRO A 232 -14.64 19.87 -0.02
CA PRO A 232 -15.63 19.26 -0.88
C PRO A 232 -16.57 18.31 -0.12
N ALA A 233 -17.85 18.31 -0.50
CA ALA A 233 -18.89 17.44 0.06
C ALA A 233 -19.14 16.21 -0.82
N PHE A 234 -18.07 15.52 -1.25
CA PHE A 234 -18.12 14.31 -2.07
C PHE A 234 -18.74 14.52 -3.47
N TYR A 235 -20.07 14.59 -3.56
CA TYR A 235 -20.81 14.84 -4.80
C TYR A 235 -20.81 16.32 -5.21
N SER A 236 -20.59 17.21 -4.26
CA SER A 236 -20.61 18.65 -4.45
C SER A 236 -19.21 19.21 -4.26
N ARG A 237 -18.85 20.18 -5.11
CA ARG A 237 -17.54 20.84 -5.05
C ARG A 237 -17.38 21.67 -3.79
N GLU A 238 -18.48 22.22 -3.30
CA GLU A 238 -18.52 23.10 -2.14
C GLU A 238 -19.41 22.50 -1.05
N SER A 239 -18.92 22.49 0.19
CA SER A 239 -19.69 22.11 1.38
C SER A 239 -20.10 23.31 2.23
N GLY A 240 -19.56 24.50 1.95
CA GLY A 240 -19.69 25.65 2.84
C GLY A 240 -18.92 25.52 4.17
N GLN A 241 -18.17 24.42 4.35
CA GLN A 241 -17.20 24.25 5.43
C GLN A 241 -15.79 24.45 4.87
N LEU A 242 -14.88 24.98 5.68
CA LEU A 242 -13.53 25.29 5.23
C LEU A 242 -12.52 24.31 5.79
N SER A 243 -11.63 23.83 4.94
CA SER A 243 -10.35 23.25 5.36
C SER A 243 -9.49 24.32 6.04
N PRO A 244 -8.66 23.95 7.04
CA PRO A 244 -7.71 24.88 7.65
C PRO A 244 -6.66 25.39 6.63
N TYR A 245 -6.31 24.56 5.65
CA TYR A 245 -5.33 24.87 4.60
C TYR A 245 -5.87 24.56 3.20
N ASN A 246 -5.18 25.06 2.16
CA ASN A 246 -5.35 24.62 0.78
C ASN A 246 -4.00 24.53 0.07
N VAL A 247 -3.94 23.72 -0.97
CA VAL A 247 -2.79 23.55 -1.87
C VAL A 247 -3.29 23.61 -3.31
N ASN A 248 -2.56 24.29 -4.18
CA ASN A 248 -3.00 24.57 -5.55
C ASN A 248 -2.49 23.54 -6.56
N THR A 249 -1.39 22.86 -6.25
CA THR A 249 -0.72 21.94 -7.18
C THR A 249 -0.33 20.62 -6.52
N SER A 250 -0.03 19.62 -7.35
CA SER A 250 0.45 18.32 -6.87
C SER A 250 1.82 18.43 -6.17
N GLU A 251 2.66 19.37 -6.58
CA GLU A 251 3.96 19.63 -5.98
C GLU A 251 3.85 20.19 -4.55
N GLU A 252 2.90 21.12 -4.32
CA GLU A 252 2.62 21.65 -2.98
C GLU A 252 2.11 20.54 -2.05
N ALA A 253 1.15 19.75 -2.53
CA ALA A 253 0.61 18.59 -1.80
C ALA A 253 1.71 17.55 -1.51
N ALA A 254 2.58 17.26 -2.47
CA ALA A 254 3.74 16.37 -2.28
C ALA A 254 4.70 16.92 -1.23
N GLY A 255 4.91 18.24 -1.18
CA GLY A 255 5.71 18.92 -0.16
C GLY A 255 5.19 18.67 1.26
N LEU A 256 3.87 18.70 1.47
CA LEU A 256 3.26 18.37 2.76
C LEU A 256 3.58 16.93 3.18
N ILE A 257 3.40 15.97 2.28
CA ILE A 257 3.70 14.54 2.54
C ILE A 257 5.19 14.34 2.82
N HIS A 258 6.06 15.04 2.08
CA HIS A 258 7.50 14.99 2.25
C HIS A 258 7.94 15.48 3.63
N VAL A 259 7.42 16.63 4.08
CA VAL A 259 7.71 17.19 5.41
C VAL A 259 7.16 16.31 6.52
N MET A 260 5.93 15.80 6.38
CA MET A 260 5.32 14.86 7.34
C MET A 260 6.21 13.63 7.57
N ARG A 261 6.70 13.02 6.48
CA ARG A 261 7.54 11.82 6.54
C ARG A 261 8.94 12.11 7.10
N ASN A 262 9.59 13.17 6.62
CA ASN A 262 10.94 13.51 7.07
C ASN A 262 11.00 13.98 8.53
N SER A 263 9.94 14.62 9.00
CA SER A 263 9.79 15.01 10.41
C SER A 263 9.33 13.86 11.31
N ARG A 264 9.09 12.67 10.75
CA ARG A 264 8.60 11.48 11.47
C ARG A 264 7.32 11.76 12.27
N LEU A 265 6.43 12.58 11.70
CA LEU A 265 5.10 12.79 12.27
C LEU A 265 4.34 11.46 12.26
N ARG A 266 3.44 11.30 13.23
CA ARG A 266 2.67 10.05 13.40
C ARG A 266 1.34 10.09 12.67
N SER A 267 0.72 11.25 12.55
CA SER A 267 -0.54 11.44 11.82
C SER A 267 -0.29 11.51 10.32
N GLY A 268 -1.32 11.12 9.58
CA GLY A 268 -1.44 11.31 8.14
C GLY A 268 -1.95 12.70 7.80
N LEU A 269 -2.34 12.86 6.54
CA LEU A 269 -2.98 14.07 6.06
C LEU A 269 -4.06 13.75 5.03
N VAL A 270 -5.03 14.66 4.89
CA VAL A 270 -6.12 14.59 3.92
C VAL A 270 -5.93 15.71 2.90
N ILE A 271 -5.82 15.34 1.63
CA ILE A 271 -5.91 16.23 0.49
C ILE A 271 -7.30 16.07 -0.12
N ALA A 272 -8.17 17.05 0.14
CA ALA A 272 -9.57 17.02 -0.26
C ALA A 272 -9.74 17.64 -1.66
N VAL A 273 -9.96 16.79 -2.67
CA VAL A 273 -10.04 17.14 -4.08
C VAL A 273 -11.50 17.29 -4.51
N PRO A 274 -11.93 18.47 -4.96
CA PRO A 274 -13.30 18.66 -5.42
C PRO A 274 -13.59 17.84 -6.68
N VAL A 275 -14.79 17.27 -6.75
CA VAL A 275 -15.28 16.56 -7.94
C VAL A 275 -15.21 17.45 -9.20
N PRO A 276 -14.96 16.91 -10.41
CA PRO A 276 -14.96 17.71 -11.64
C PRO A 276 -16.26 18.51 -11.81
N GLN A 277 -16.14 19.73 -12.35
CA GLN A 277 -17.24 20.69 -12.45
C GLN A 277 -18.45 20.14 -13.22
N GLU A 278 -18.17 19.45 -14.33
CA GLU A 278 -19.13 18.81 -15.22
C GLU A 278 -19.88 17.63 -14.58
N SER A 279 -19.32 17.05 -13.51
CA SER A 279 -19.89 15.92 -12.80
C SER A 279 -20.50 16.29 -11.45
N ALA A 280 -20.34 17.54 -11.01
CA ALA A 280 -20.78 18.00 -9.70
C ALA A 280 -22.31 18.04 -9.60
N ILE A 281 -22.84 17.66 -8.45
CA ILE A 281 -24.25 17.86 -8.09
C ILE A 281 -24.31 19.02 -7.08
N PRO A 282 -25.22 20.00 -7.26
CA PRO A 282 -25.39 21.10 -6.30
C PRO A 282 -25.59 20.59 -4.87
N ARG A 283 -25.01 21.32 -3.90
CA ARG A 283 -25.06 20.94 -2.48
C ARG A 283 -26.49 20.85 -1.96
N ASP A 284 -27.31 21.87 -2.23
CA ASP A 284 -28.67 21.94 -1.70
C ASP A 284 -29.53 20.78 -2.20
N GLU A 285 -29.40 20.44 -3.50
CA GLU A 285 -30.04 19.26 -4.10
C GLU A 285 -29.61 17.96 -3.38
N MET A 286 -28.30 17.79 -3.16
CA MET A 286 -27.79 16.59 -2.49
C MET A 286 -28.21 16.51 -1.02
N GLU A 287 -28.23 17.63 -0.29
CA GLU A 287 -28.64 17.67 1.11
C GLU A 287 -30.09 17.24 1.31
N GLU A 288 -31.00 17.67 0.44
CA GLU A 288 -32.39 17.22 0.48
C GLU A 288 -32.51 15.70 0.28
N ILE A 289 -31.82 15.17 -0.73
CA ILE A 289 -31.82 13.74 -1.05
C ILE A 289 -31.24 12.91 0.11
N ILE A 290 -30.12 13.36 0.69
CA ILE A 290 -29.44 12.67 1.79
C ILE A 290 -30.29 12.68 3.05
N LYS A 291 -30.92 13.81 3.40
CA LYS A 291 -31.82 13.90 4.56
C LYS A 291 -32.95 12.86 4.47
N VAL A 292 -33.58 12.73 3.30
CA VAL A 292 -34.62 11.72 3.08
C VAL A 292 -34.06 10.30 3.21
N ALA A 293 -32.89 10.02 2.62
CA ALA A 293 -32.28 8.70 2.67
C ALA A 293 -31.88 8.28 4.09
N VAL A 294 -31.36 9.22 4.90
CA VAL A 294 -31.00 9.01 6.31
C VAL A 294 -32.24 8.79 7.18
N SER A 295 -33.32 9.54 6.97
CA SER A 295 -34.60 9.31 7.69
C SER A 295 -35.12 7.88 7.47
N LYS A 296 -35.13 7.43 6.21
CA LYS A 296 -35.53 6.06 5.86
C LYS A 296 -34.64 4.99 6.49
N ALA A 297 -33.33 5.25 6.62
CA ALA A 297 -32.41 4.33 7.28
C ALA A 297 -32.74 4.19 8.77
N ASN A 298 -33.03 5.31 9.43
CA ASN A 298 -33.41 5.36 10.85
C ASN A 298 -34.75 4.66 11.10
N GLU A 299 -35.77 4.93 10.28
CA GLU A 299 -37.09 4.27 10.33
C GLU A 299 -36.97 2.74 10.14
N SER A 300 -36.00 2.30 9.32
CA SER A 300 -35.73 0.88 9.06
C SER A 300 -34.77 0.24 10.08
N GLY A 301 -34.30 0.98 11.09
CA GLY A 301 -33.40 0.48 12.12
C GLY A 301 -31.99 0.10 11.62
N ILE A 302 -31.57 0.59 10.46
CA ILE A 302 -30.26 0.27 9.86
C ILE A 302 -29.17 1.06 10.58
N ARG A 303 -28.15 0.37 11.11
CA ARG A 303 -27.11 0.96 11.97
C ARG A 303 -25.72 0.41 11.68
N GLY A 304 -24.70 1.11 12.18
CA GLY A 304 -23.30 0.68 12.12
C GLY A 304 -22.82 0.51 10.68
N LYS A 305 -22.02 -0.53 10.40
CA LYS A 305 -21.34 -0.70 9.10
C LYS A 305 -22.27 -0.82 7.88
N GLU A 306 -23.56 -1.11 8.10
CA GLU A 306 -24.60 -1.27 7.07
C GLU A 306 -25.27 0.06 6.67
N ILE A 307 -25.11 1.14 7.45
CA ILE A 307 -25.76 2.42 7.15
C ILE A 307 -25.22 3.04 5.85
N THR A 308 -23.90 3.01 5.64
CA THR A 308 -23.27 3.64 4.47
C THR A 308 -23.71 2.98 3.16
N PRO A 309 -23.63 1.64 2.98
CA PRO A 309 -24.11 1.00 1.76
C PRO A 309 -25.60 1.25 1.51
N TYR A 310 -26.43 1.23 2.57
CA TYR A 310 -27.86 1.48 2.44
C TYR A 310 -28.14 2.90 1.93
N VAL A 311 -27.59 3.93 2.58
CA VAL A 311 -27.87 5.33 2.21
C VAL A 311 -27.36 5.62 0.80
N LEU A 312 -26.17 5.15 0.42
CA LEU A 312 -25.64 5.31 -0.94
C LEU A 312 -26.57 4.66 -1.99
N SER A 313 -27.15 3.50 -1.68
CA SER A 313 -28.11 2.85 -2.59
C SER A 313 -29.41 3.65 -2.76
N GLN A 314 -29.88 4.32 -1.71
CA GLN A 314 -31.06 5.18 -1.77
C GLN A 314 -30.78 6.47 -2.54
N VAL A 315 -29.62 7.10 -2.30
CA VAL A 315 -29.16 8.28 -3.05
C VAL A 315 -29.04 7.97 -4.55
N ALA A 316 -28.48 6.81 -4.92
CA ALA A 316 -28.40 6.36 -6.31
C ALA A 316 -29.78 6.24 -6.97
N LYS A 317 -30.77 5.68 -6.26
CA LYS A 317 -32.15 5.59 -6.75
C LYS A 317 -32.80 6.96 -6.91
N SER A 318 -32.70 7.82 -5.90
CA SER A 318 -33.30 9.16 -5.90
C SER A 318 -32.71 10.09 -6.96
N THR A 319 -31.44 9.90 -7.32
CA THR A 319 -30.75 10.70 -8.34
C THR A 319 -30.82 10.10 -9.75
N ALA A 320 -31.62 9.04 -9.96
CA ALA A 320 -31.69 8.29 -11.21
C ALA A 320 -30.30 7.89 -11.76
N GLY A 321 -29.38 7.53 -10.86
CA GLY A 321 -28.01 7.13 -11.20
C GLY A 321 -26.99 8.27 -11.31
N ARG A 322 -27.39 9.55 -11.30
CA ARG A 322 -26.44 10.69 -11.39
C ARG A 322 -25.37 10.64 -10.31
N SER A 323 -25.74 10.34 -9.06
CA SER A 323 -24.76 10.20 -7.97
C SER A 323 -23.76 9.07 -8.19
N LEU A 324 -24.15 7.97 -8.85
CA LEU A 324 -23.22 6.90 -9.20
C LEU A 324 -22.22 7.39 -10.24
N SER A 325 -22.69 8.06 -11.30
CA SER A 325 -21.81 8.65 -12.33
C SER A 325 -20.84 9.68 -11.72
N THR A 326 -21.32 10.54 -10.81
CA THR A 326 -20.48 11.47 -10.06
C THR A 326 -19.46 10.75 -9.19
N ASN A 327 -19.83 9.64 -8.54
CA ASN A 327 -18.92 8.82 -7.74
C ASN A 327 -17.81 8.17 -8.59
N VAL A 328 -18.12 7.79 -9.82
CA VAL A 328 -17.12 7.29 -10.79
C VAL A 328 -16.17 8.43 -11.21
N ALA A 329 -16.72 9.60 -11.56
CA ALA A 329 -15.91 10.74 -11.98
C ALA A 329 -14.97 11.24 -10.88
N LEU A 330 -15.44 11.30 -9.62
CA LEU A 330 -14.62 11.77 -8.50
C LEU A 330 -13.46 10.81 -8.19
N ILE A 331 -13.67 9.48 -8.20
CA ILE A 331 -12.57 8.54 -7.89
C ILE A 331 -11.51 8.55 -8.99
N GLN A 332 -11.94 8.68 -10.25
CA GLN A 332 -11.03 8.83 -11.39
C GLN A 332 -10.20 10.12 -11.29
N ASN A 333 -10.83 11.24 -10.91
CA ASN A 333 -10.12 12.50 -10.66
C ASN A 333 -9.13 12.38 -9.48
N ASN A 334 -9.55 11.77 -8.37
CA ASN A 334 -8.69 11.55 -7.21
C ASN A 334 -7.49 10.66 -7.55
N ALA A 335 -7.67 9.64 -8.41
CA ALA A 335 -6.61 8.78 -8.88
C ALA A 335 -5.57 9.54 -9.71
N ALA A 336 -6.03 10.41 -10.63
CA ALA A 336 -5.14 11.24 -11.43
C ALA A 336 -4.34 12.22 -10.55
N VAL A 337 -5.01 12.90 -9.61
CA VAL A 337 -4.34 13.83 -8.67
C VAL A 337 -3.38 13.09 -7.75
N GLY A 338 -3.78 11.96 -7.17
CA GLY A 338 -2.94 11.17 -6.28
C GLY A 338 -1.70 10.58 -6.96
N ALA A 339 -1.83 10.14 -8.21
CA ALA A 339 -0.68 9.68 -9.01
C ALA A 339 0.32 10.82 -9.26
N LYS A 340 -0.15 12.02 -9.63
CA LYS A 340 0.72 13.19 -9.81
C LYS A 340 1.44 13.58 -8.52
N ILE A 341 0.73 13.58 -7.38
CA ILE A 341 1.33 13.82 -6.06
C ILE A 341 2.42 12.80 -5.75
N ALA A 342 2.17 11.50 -6.00
CA ALA A 342 3.17 10.46 -5.78
C ALA A 342 4.42 10.64 -6.66
N VAL A 343 4.22 10.98 -7.94
CA VAL A 343 5.30 11.30 -8.89
C VAL A 343 6.12 12.49 -8.41
N ASP A 344 5.49 13.58 -8.00
CA ASP A 344 6.19 14.78 -7.52
C ASP A 344 6.92 14.54 -6.20
N LEU A 345 6.35 13.72 -5.31
CA LEU A 345 7.01 13.27 -4.09
C LEU A 345 8.27 12.45 -4.40
N ALA A 346 8.21 11.54 -5.38
CA ALA A 346 9.38 10.76 -5.81
C ALA A 346 10.48 11.70 -6.34
N LYS A 347 10.14 12.68 -7.19
CA LYS A 347 11.09 13.69 -7.70
C LYS A 347 11.77 14.47 -6.58
N GLN A 348 11.04 14.86 -5.53
CA GLN A 348 11.61 15.59 -4.38
C GLN A 348 12.63 14.74 -3.61
N ASN A 349 12.37 13.44 -3.45
CA ASN A 349 13.31 12.52 -2.82
C ASN A 349 14.61 12.37 -3.65
N PHE A 350 14.51 12.30 -4.99
CA PHE A 350 15.67 12.25 -5.88
C PHE A 350 16.50 13.54 -5.90
N LYS A 351 15.86 14.72 -5.84
CA LYS A 351 16.59 16.02 -5.82
C LYS A 351 17.53 16.15 -4.63
N ARG A 352 17.25 15.49 -3.49
CA ARG A 352 18.10 15.52 -2.29
C ARG A 352 19.25 14.50 -2.32
N LEU A 353 19.13 13.44 -3.13
CA LEU A 353 20.21 12.45 -3.32
C LEU A 353 21.33 12.97 -4.23
N LYS A 354 21.09 14.01 -5.04
CA LYS A 354 22.18 14.76 -5.66
C LYS A 354 22.97 15.45 -4.54
N PRO A 355 24.25 15.14 -4.34
CA PRO A 355 25.07 15.86 -3.37
C PRO A 355 24.97 17.34 -3.67
N ASN A 356 24.83 18.14 -2.63
CA ASN A 356 24.93 19.59 -2.73
C ASN A 356 26.39 19.92 -3.09
N THR A 357 26.77 19.78 -4.35
CA THR A 357 28.04 20.26 -4.89
C THR A 357 27.97 21.77 -4.94
N GLN A 358 28.05 22.40 -3.76
CA GLN A 358 28.54 23.78 -3.68
C GLN A 358 29.94 23.77 -4.28
N GLY A 359 30.15 24.65 -5.26
CA GLY A 359 31.31 24.68 -6.14
C GLY A 359 32.65 24.80 -5.41
N GLY A 360 33.23 23.65 -5.05
CA GLY A 360 34.66 23.49 -4.85
C GLY A 360 35.23 22.88 -6.12
N THR A 361 36.06 23.64 -6.84
CA THR A 361 36.89 23.17 -7.94
C THR A 361 37.81 22.04 -7.46
N THR A 362 37.34 20.80 -7.56
CA THR A 362 38.19 19.63 -7.37
C THR A 362 38.13 18.80 -8.65
N LYS A 363 39.33 18.60 -9.22
CA LYS A 363 39.59 17.88 -10.46
C LYS A 363 38.79 16.57 -10.52
N GLU A 364 38.15 16.35 -11.67
CA GLU A 364 37.39 15.15 -12.02
C GLU A 364 38.07 13.87 -11.52
N LYS A 365 37.44 13.21 -10.55
CA LYS A 365 37.57 11.78 -10.37
C LYS A 365 36.44 11.13 -11.15
N PRO A 366 36.68 10.05 -11.91
CA PRO A 366 35.62 9.40 -12.67
C PRO A 366 34.53 8.90 -11.73
N ASP A 367 33.28 9.17 -12.12
CA ASP A 367 32.09 8.75 -11.40
C ASP A 367 32.08 7.22 -11.26
N VAL A 368 32.07 6.75 -10.01
CA VAL A 368 31.93 5.32 -9.72
C VAL A 368 30.49 4.92 -10.03
N MET A 369 30.29 4.20 -11.12
CA MET A 369 29.03 3.55 -11.45
C MET A 369 28.91 2.22 -10.70
N VAL A 370 27.99 2.15 -9.74
CA VAL A 370 27.64 0.88 -9.06
C VAL A 370 26.48 0.24 -9.82
N ILE A 371 26.76 -0.85 -10.53
CA ILE A 371 25.73 -1.73 -11.11
C ILE A 371 25.44 -2.83 -10.09
N GLY A 372 24.27 -2.79 -9.46
CA GLY A 372 23.78 -3.90 -8.65
C GLY A 372 23.31 -5.04 -9.56
N GLY A 373 24.04 -6.16 -9.57
CA GLY A 373 23.59 -7.38 -10.23
C GLY A 373 22.48 -8.06 -9.42
N ALA A 374 21.41 -8.49 -10.10
CA ALA A 374 20.49 -9.47 -9.54
C ALA A 374 21.25 -10.75 -9.21
N VAL A 375 20.92 -11.38 -8.08
CA VAL A 375 21.54 -12.62 -7.61
C VAL A 375 21.48 -13.68 -8.72
N VAL A 376 22.63 -14.01 -9.30
CA VAL A 376 22.79 -15.19 -10.16
C VAL A 376 23.34 -16.30 -9.27
N ASP A 377 22.53 -17.32 -9.00
CA ASP A 377 22.99 -18.53 -8.31
C ASP A 377 23.92 -19.31 -9.25
N ASN A 378 25.23 -19.10 -9.10
CA ASN A 378 26.23 -19.92 -9.77
C ASN A 378 26.59 -21.12 -8.87
N ILE A 379 26.21 -22.32 -9.30
CA ILE A 379 26.65 -23.57 -8.67
C ILE A 379 27.97 -23.99 -9.33
N THR A 380 29.08 -23.75 -8.63
CA THR A 380 30.41 -24.17 -9.10
C THR A 380 30.91 -25.36 -8.28
N LYS A 381 31.41 -26.39 -8.96
CA LYS A 381 32.05 -27.55 -8.31
C LYS A 381 33.57 -27.35 -8.32
N LEU A 382 34.18 -27.28 -7.15
CA LEU A 382 35.63 -27.20 -7.01
C LEU A 382 36.28 -28.49 -7.51
N SER A 383 37.31 -28.35 -8.36
CA SER A 383 38.10 -29.46 -8.92
C SER A 383 39.13 -30.01 -7.93
N GLU A 384 39.51 -29.25 -6.88
CA GLU A 384 40.48 -29.68 -5.87
C GLU A 384 40.03 -29.33 -4.44
N PRO A 385 40.43 -30.13 -3.42
CA PRO A 385 40.04 -29.91 -2.03
C PRO A 385 40.73 -28.69 -1.40
N PHE A 386 39.94 -27.89 -0.68
CA PHE A 386 40.34 -26.61 -0.07
C PHE A 386 41.40 -26.80 1.04
N LYS A 387 42.50 -26.03 1.00
CA LYS A 387 43.46 -25.91 2.12
C LYS A 387 43.21 -24.61 2.88
N VAL A 388 42.71 -24.70 4.12
CA VAL A 388 42.57 -23.55 5.03
C VAL A 388 43.88 -23.36 5.80
N SER A 389 44.53 -22.20 5.68
CA SER A 389 45.58 -21.79 6.62
C SER A 389 44.98 -20.89 7.71
N PHE A 390 44.93 -21.39 8.93
CA PHE A 390 44.56 -20.61 10.11
C PHE A 390 45.74 -19.79 10.58
N ASN A 391 45.95 -18.59 10.05
CA ASN A 391 46.82 -17.58 10.64
C ASN A 391 46.41 -16.17 10.18
N SER A 392 45.23 -15.72 10.59
CA SER A 392 44.96 -14.31 10.93
C SER A 392 43.57 -14.19 11.56
N VAL A 393 43.55 -13.62 12.77
CA VAL A 393 42.34 -13.32 13.54
C VAL A 393 41.87 -11.93 13.15
N ALA A 394 40.67 -11.82 12.58
CA ALA A 394 39.71 -10.74 12.85
C ALA A 394 38.39 -11.10 12.17
N ALA A 395 37.33 -11.24 12.98
CA ALA A 395 35.99 -11.52 12.52
C ALA A 395 35.46 -10.40 11.61
N SER A 396 35.20 -10.74 10.35
CA SER A 396 34.31 -10.03 9.43
C SER A 396 33.46 -11.11 8.74
N PRO A 397 32.13 -10.97 8.61
CA PRO A 397 31.29 -11.98 7.96
C PRO A 397 31.42 -11.98 6.43
N PHE A 398 32.34 -11.21 5.86
CA PHE A 398 32.64 -11.26 4.43
C PHE A 398 33.78 -12.24 4.17
N ILE A 399 33.44 -13.43 3.65
CA ILE A 399 34.40 -14.25 2.90
C ILE A 399 34.67 -13.50 1.59
N ALA A 400 35.78 -12.78 1.53
CA ALA A 400 36.31 -12.27 0.27
C ALA A 400 36.88 -13.44 -0.53
N ILE A 401 36.16 -13.87 -1.57
CA ILE A 401 36.72 -14.80 -2.56
C ILE A 401 37.55 -13.95 -3.52
N ALA A 402 38.86 -13.89 -3.29
CA ALA A 402 39.80 -13.41 -4.29
C ALA A 402 39.99 -14.51 -5.35
N CYS A 403 39.17 -14.50 -6.40
CA CYS A 403 39.47 -15.25 -7.62
C CYS A 403 40.45 -14.42 -8.45
N GLY A 404 41.69 -14.89 -8.54
CA GLY A 404 42.60 -14.48 -9.61
C GLY A 404 42.04 -14.91 -10.97
N ASP A 405 42.24 -14.05 -11.97
CA ASP A 405 42.00 -14.23 -13.40
C ASP A 405 40.82 -15.15 -13.81
N VAL A 406 39.61 -14.58 -13.83
CA VAL A 406 38.48 -15.18 -14.53
C VAL A 406 38.55 -14.78 -16.00
N THR A 407 38.91 -15.73 -16.87
CA THR A 407 38.67 -15.62 -18.31
C THR A 407 37.22 -16.02 -18.58
N CYS A 408 36.37 -15.05 -18.95
CA CYS A 408 35.04 -15.33 -19.46
C CYS A 408 35.16 -15.94 -20.87
N LEU A 409 34.76 -17.19 -21.03
CA LEU A 409 34.49 -17.77 -22.36
C LEU A 409 33.06 -17.40 -22.76
N ASP A 410 32.94 -16.41 -23.62
CA ASP A 410 31.71 -16.12 -24.35
C ASP A 410 31.34 -17.32 -25.24
N HIS A 411 30.22 -17.98 -24.93
CA HIS A 411 29.51 -18.79 -25.92
C HIS A 411 28.20 -18.13 -26.30
N CYS A 412 28.30 -17.35 -27.39
CA CYS A 412 27.22 -16.92 -28.26
C CYS A 412 26.33 -18.12 -28.65
N VAL A 413 25.05 -18.08 -28.29
CA VAL A 413 24.04 -19.02 -28.79
C VAL A 413 23.78 -18.69 -30.26
N ARG A 414 24.30 -19.52 -31.17
CA ARG A 414 23.91 -19.52 -32.59
C ARG A 414 22.58 -20.26 -32.72
N PHE A 415 21.59 -19.62 -33.36
CA PHE A 415 20.46 -20.30 -33.97
C PHE A 415 20.99 -21.20 -35.09
N ASN A 416 20.74 -22.51 -35.00
CA ASN A 416 21.11 -23.48 -36.02
C ASN A 416 20.06 -23.54 -37.15
N ASP A 417 20.61 -23.69 -38.35
CA ASP A 417 20.01 -23.92 -39.65
C ASP A 417 18.80 -24.89 -39.66
N LEU A 418 17.77 -24.49 -40.41
CA LEU A 418 16.78 -25.38 -41.03
C LEU A 418 17.43 -26.05 -42.25
N GLY A 419 17.22 -27.37 -42.34
CA GLY A 419 17.93 -28.28 -43.23
C GLY A 419 17.58 -28.22 -44.72
N GLN A 420 18.38 -28.99 -45.45
CA GLN A 420 18.34 -29.29 -46.88
C GLN A 420 17.00 -29.87 -47.35
N MET A 421 16.31 -29.17 -48.28
CA MET A 421 15.95 -29.61 -49.64
C MET A 421 15.27 -28.47 -50.40
#